data_AF-A0A2H1X1T9-F1
#
_entry.id   AF-A0A2H1X1T9-F1
#
_cell.length_a   1.000
_cell.length_b   1.000
_cell.length_c   1.000
_cell.angle_alpha   90.00
_cell.angle_beta   90.00
_cell.angle_gamma   90.00
#
_symmetry.space_group_name_H-M   'P 1'
#
loop_
_entity.id
_entity.type
_entity.pdbx_description
1 polymer ?
#
loop_
_entity_poly.entity_id
_entity_poly.type
_entity_poly.pdbx_seq_one_letter_code
_entity_poly.pdbx_strand_id
1 'polypeptide(L)'
;MSVISVLPCLNVTVPQIAVGRSTRDNNIDVDLTLEGPAAKVSRKQATIRLRNSGDFFMSSEGKRPIFVDGRPVLPGNKVKLNHNTVIEIAGLRFVFLVNQELISAIRQEAVKVNIPV
;
A
#
# COMPACT_ATOMS: atom_id res chain seq x y z
N MET A 1 -14.16 9.17 6.19
CA MET A 1 -13.45 8.67 5.01
C MET A 1 -11.98 8.70 5.37
N SER A 2 -11.40 7.54 5.68
CA SER A 2 -10.06 7.46 6.24
C SER A 2 -9.04 7.43 5.11
N VAL A 3 -7.96 8.21 5.24
CA VAL A 3 -6.97 8.39 4.17
C VAL A 3 -5.75 7.55 4.51
N ILE A 4 -5.40 6.59 3.65
CA ILE A 4 -4.07 5.96 3.69
C ILE A 4 -3.16 6.88 2.88
N SER A 5 -2.60 7.89 3.54
CA SER A 5 -1.51 8.65 2.96
C SER A 5 -0.24 7.79 3.05
N VAL A 6 0.44 7.65 1.93
CA VAL A 6 1.63 6.76 1.83
C VAL A 6 2.82 7.32 2.60
N LEU A 7 2.82 8.62 2.91
CA LEU A 7 4.00 9.36 3.37
C LEU A 7 4.32 9.29 4.87
N PRO A 8 3.37 9.28 5.82
CA PRO A 8 3.77 9.09 7.21
C PRO A 8 4.29 7.67 7.48
N CYS A 9 4.04 6.69 6.58
CA CYS A 9 4.42 5.28 6.78
C CYS A 9 5.50 4.75 5.83
N LEU A 10 5.75 5.37 4.67
CA LEU A 10 6.78 4.95 3.72
C LEU A 10 8.08 5.75 3.96
N ASN A 11 8.96 5.26 4.83
CA ASN A 11 10.34 5.74 4.84
C ASN A 11 11.09 5.13 3.65
N VAL A 12 12.01 5.86 3.00
CA VAL A 12 12.73 5.43 1.78
C VAL A 12 13.51 4.12 1.98
N THR A 13 13.77 3.73 3.24
CA THR A 13 14.39 2.47 3.66
C THR A 13 13.44 1.26 3.72
N VAL A 14 12.12 1.47 3.76
CA VAL A 14 11.10 0.41 3.74
C VAL A 14 10.34 0.43 2.40
N PRO A 15 10.81 -0.30 1.37
CA PRO A 15 10.18 -0.30 0.04
C PRO A 15 8.82 -1.03 0.01
N GLN A 16 8.31 -1.41 1.19
CA GLN A 16 7.12 -2.19 1.39
C GLN A 16 6.36 -1.69 2.62
N ILE A 17 5.04 -1.58 2.48
CA ILE A 17 4.08 -1.33 3.56
C ILE A 17 3.21 -2.58 3.72
N ALA A 18 3.21 -3.18 4.91
CA ALA A 18 2.26 -4.21 5.30
C ALA A 18 0.98 -3.57 5.85
N VAL A 19 -0.16 -4.03 5.33
CA VAL A 19 -1.49 -3.54 5.72
C VAL A 19 -2.31 -4.71 6.23
N GLY A 20 -2.96 -4.55 7.38
CA GLY A 20 -3.73 -5.64 7.97
C GLY A 20 -4.17 -5.37 9.39
N ARG A 21 -4.19 -6.43 10.20
CA ARG A 21 -4.52 -6.36 11.62
C ARG A 21 -3.28 -6.64 12.44
N SER A 22 -2.88 -5.68 13.29
CA SER A 22 -1.76 -5.87 14.18
C SER A 22 -2.05 -6.98 15.21
N THR A 23 -1.05 -7.81 15.47
CA THR A 23 -1.04 -8.79 16.58
C THR A 23 0.37 -8.84 17.15
N ARG A 24 0.54 -9.38 18.37
CA ARG A 24 1.87 -9.51 19.02
C ARG A 24 2.96 -10.09 18.10
N ASP A 25 2.59 -11.02 17.22
CA ASP A 25 3.54 -11.73 16.34
C ASP A 25 3.59 -11.18 14.89
N ASN A 26 2.74 -10.20 14.56
CA ASN A 26 2.68 -9.62 13.21
C ASN A 26 2.86 -8.11 13.30
N ASN A 27 4.07 -7.64 12.96
CA ASN A 27 4.31 -6.22 12.79
C ASN A 27 3.66 -5.76 11.48
N ILE A 28 2.73 -4.82 11.58
CA ILE A 28 1.92 -4.28 10.47
C ILE A 28 2.10 -2.76 10.50
N ASP A 29 2.48 -2.17 9.37
CA ASP A 29 2.71 -0.72 9.26
C ASP A 29 1.40 0.07 9.30
N VAL A 30 0.33 -0.49 8.71
CA VAL A 30 -1.01 0.12 8.70
C VAL A 30 -2.03 -0.84 9.30
N ASP A 31 -2.39 -0.59 10.56
CA ASP A 31 -3.37 -1.39 11.30
C ASP A 31 -4.81 -0.89 11.04
N LEU A 32 -5.56 -1.68 10.27
CA LEU A 32 -6.95 -1.38 9.92
C LEU A 32 -7.93 -1.62 11.07
N THR A 33 -7.50 -2.22 12.17
CA THR A 33 -8.41 -2.43 13.33
C THR A 33 -8.80 -1.14 14.03
N LEU A 34 -8.01 -0.07 13.84
CA LEU A 34 -8.31 1.27 14.33
C LEU A 34 -9.52 1.89 13.61
N GLU A 35 -9.85 1.40 12.41
CA GLU A 35 -10.84 2.01 11.53
C GLU A 35 -12.20 1.26 11.52
N GLY A 36 -12.26 0.03 12.05
CA GLY A 36 -13.51 -0.72 12.10
C GLY A 36 -13.39 -2.21 12.48
N PRO A 37 -14.34 -3.07 12.05
CA PRO A 37 -14.49 -4.43 12.60
C PRO A 37 -13.26 -5.33 12.42
N ALA A 38 -12.41 -5.38 13.45
CA ALA A 38 -11.12 -6.07 13.45
C ALA A 38 -11.18 -7.57 13.09
N ALA A 39 -12.30 -8.23 13.36
CA ALA A 39 -12.49 -9.65 13.05
C ALA A 39 -12.55 -9.93 11.54
N LYS A 40 -12.88 -8.91 10.72
CA LYS A 40 -13.05 -9.05 9.28
C LYS A 40 -11.75 -8.89 8.49
N VAL A 41 -10.70 -8.39 9.14
CA VAL A 41 -9.39 -8.07 8.54
C VAL A 41 -8.39 -9.17 8.88
N SER A 42 -7.67 -9.67 7.88
CA SER A 42 -6.60 -10.64 8.09
C SER A 42 -5.38 -9.96 8.72
N ARG A 43 -4.60 -10.70 9.54
CA ARG A 43 -3.34 -10.21 10.12
C ARG A 43 -2.44 -9.55 9.07
N LYS A 44 -2.25 -10.24 7.94
CA LYS A 44 -1.64 -9.69 6.73
C LYS A 44 -2.68 -9.69 5.62
N GLN A 45 -3.28 -8.53 5.36
CA GLN A 45 -4.39 -8.41 4.41
C GLN A 45 -3.88 -7.97 3.04
N ALA A 46 -2.95 -7.02 3.01
CA ALA A 46 -2.34 -6.53 1.79
C ALA A 46 -0.89 -6.12 2.03
N THR A 47 -0.16 -6.01 0.93
CA THR A 47 1.18 -5.43 0.93
C THR A 47 1.29 -4.44 -0.21
N ILE A 48 1.69 -3.20 0.06
CA ILE A 48 1.97 -2.19 -0.95
C ILE A 48 3.49 -2.11 -1.14
N ARG A 49 3.97 -2.18 -2.38
CA ARG A 49 5.40 -2.08 -2.73
C ARG A 49 5.65 -0.99 -3.74
N LEU A 50 6.72 -0.23 -3.52
CA LEU A 50 7.29 0.68 -4.52
C LEU A 50 8.29 -0.10 -5.38
N ARG A 51 8.09 -0.08 -6.70
CA ARG A 51 9.06 -0.62 -7.67
C ARG A 51 10.11 0.44 -8.01
N ASN A 52 11.27 0.02 -8.49
CA ASN A 52 12.32 0.92 -8.99
C ASN A 52 11.84 1.79 -10.18
N SER A 53 10.78 1.39 -10.89
CA SER A 53 10.11 2.22 -11.90
C SER A 53 9.38 3.44 -11.30
N GLY A 54 9.24 3.50 -9.98
CA GLY A 54 8.42 4.48 -9.28
C GLY A 54 6.93 4.18 -9.33
N ASP A 55 6.55 2.93 -9.66
CA ASP A 55 5.16 2.47 -9.63
C ASP A 55 4.84 1.76 -8.30
N PHE A 56 3.61 1.96 -7.83
CA PHE A 56 3.09 1.27 -6.66
C PHE A 56 2.25 0.06 -7.06
N PHE A 57 2.48 -1.06 -6.37
CA PHE A 57 1.69 -2.26 -6.52
C PHE A 57 1.18 -2.72 -5.17
N MET A 58 -0.09 -3.13 -5.14
CA MET A 58 -0.69 -3.79 -3.99
C MET A 58 -0.88 -5.28 -4.29
N SER A 59 -0.40 -6.13 -3.39
CA SER A 59 -0.66 -7.56 -3.36
C SER A 59 -1.77 -7.87 -2.36
N SER A 60 -2.73 -8.72 -2.76
CA SER A 60 -3.78 -9.23 -1.89
C SER A 60 -3.32 -10.53 -1.24
N GLU A 61 -3.22 -10.56 0.10
CA GLU A 61 -2.67 -11.70 0.85
C GLU A 61 -3.65 -12.26 1.89
N GLY A 62 -4.70 -11.51 2.21
CA GLY A 62 -5.72 -11.93 3.14
C GLY A 62 -6.70 -12.95 2.57
N LYS A 63 -7.56 -13.49 3.44
CA LYS A 63 -8.61 -14.44 3.03
C LYS A 63 -9.70 -13.81 2.18
N ARG A 64 -9.97 -12.52 2.40
CA ARG A 64 -11.03 -11.77 1.71
C ARG A 64 -10.46 -10.96 0.56
N PRO A 65 -11.20 -10.81 -0.55
CA PRO A 65 -10.78 -9.97 -1.66
C PRO A 65 -10.65 -8.51 -1.20
N ILE A 66 -9.75 -7.80 -1.86
CA ILE A 66 -9.63 -6.35 -1.77
C ILE A 66 -10.29 -5.78 -3.01
N PHE A 67 -11.04 -4.68 -2.90
CA PHE A 67 -11.58 -4.01 -4.08
C PHE A 67 -10.73 -2.77 -4.39
N VAL A 68 -10.40 -2.60 -5.65
CA VAL A 68 -9.64 -1.44 -6.14
C VAL A 68 -10.44 -0.80 -7.26
N ASP A 69 -10.87 0.44 -7.04
CA ASP A 69 -11.78 1.17 -7.92
C ASP A 69 -13.03 0.32 -8.29
N GLY A 70 -13.58 -0.37 -7.28
CA GLY A 70 -14.73 -1.26 -7.41
C GLY A 70 -14.44 -2.64 -8.01
N ARG A 71 -13.20 -2.94 -8.44
CA ARG A 71 -12.83 -4.23 -9.03
C ARG A 71 -12.18 -5.16 -8.00
N PRO A 72 -12.60 -6.43 -7.90
CA PRO A 72 -12.03 -7.36 -6.93
C PRO A 72 -10.63 -7.81 -7.32
N VAL A 73 -9.73 -7.79 -6.34
CA VAL A 73 -8.38 -8.37 -6.37
C VAL A 73 -8.36 -9.59 -5.46
N LEU A 74 -8.39 -10.76 -6.08
CA LEU A 74 -8.40 -12.05 -5.38
C LEU A 74 -7.09 -12.29 -4.62
N PRO A 75 -7.11 -13.10 -3.55
CA PRO A 75 -5.89 -13.48 -2.83
C PRO A 75 -4.83 -14.08 -3.76
N GLY A 76 -3.57 -13.69 -3.58
CA GLY A 76 -2.44 -14.07 -4.43
C GLY A 76 -2.21 -13.16 -5.64
N ASN A 77 -3.19 -12.32 -6.00
CA ASN A 77 -3.06 -11.39 -7.12
C ASN A 77 -2.51 -10.03 -6.68
N LYS A 78 -1.98 -9.30 -7.66
CA LYS A 78 -1.46 -7.94 -7.50
C LYS A 78 -2.11 -6.98 -8.47
N VAL A 79 -2.20 -5.72 -8.09
CA VAL A 79 -2.75 -4.63 -8.90
C VAL A 79 -1.88 -3.39 -8.79
N LYS A 80 -1.78 -2.61 -9.86
CA LYS A 80 -1.12 -1.30 -9.84
C LYS A 80 -2.02 -0.30 -9.12
N LEU A 81 -1.44 0.52 -8.24
CA LEU A 81 -2.12 1.63 -7.60
C LEU A 81 -1.67 2.95 -8.25
N ASN A 82 -2.63 3.80 -8.59
CA ASN A 82 -2.39 5.15 -9.09
C ASN A 82 -2.81 6.17 -8.02
N HIS A 83 -2.34 7.41 -8.16
CA HIS A 83 -2.81 8.49 -7.30
C HIS A 83 -4.35 8.61 -7.36
N ASN A 84 -4.99 8.78 -6.19
CA ASN A 84 -6.44 8.79 -5.98
C ASN A 84 -7.18 7.47 -6.19
N THR A 85 -6.47 6.34 -6.36
CA THR A 85 -7.12 5.03 -6.39
C THR A 85 -7.88 4.77 -5.09
N VAL A 86 -9.12 4.28 -5.21
CA VAL A 86 -9.96 3.89 -4.08
C VAL A 86 -9.71 2.42 -3.74
N ILE A 87 -9.42 2.14 -2.48
CA ILE A 87 -9.17 0.79 -1.97
C ILE A 87 -10.21 0.46 -0.92
N GLU A 88 -10.88 -0.68 -1.07
CA GLU A 88 -11.84 -1.17 -0.09
C GLU A 88 -11.43 -2.53 0.47
N ILE A 89 -11.37 -2.60 1.80
CA ILE A 89 -10.94 -3.77 2.55
C ILE A 89 -11.93 -3.99 3.68
N ALA A 90 -12.56 -5.16 3.73
CA ALA A 90 -13.46 -5.54 4.83
C ALA A 90 -14.62 -4.55 5.11
N GLY A 91 -15.05 -3.78 4.11
CA GLY A 91 -16.08 -2.74 4.22
C GLY A 91 -15.54 -1.36 4.63
N LEU A 92 -14.23 -1.23 4.83
CA LEU A 92 -13.54 0.03 5.01
C LEU A 92 -13.09 0.56 3.66
N ARG A 93 -13.20 1.87 3.45
CA ARG A 93 -12.86 2.54 2.19
C ARG A 93 -11.78 3.58 2.43
N PHE A 94 -10.71 3.47 1.64
CA PHE A 94 -9.52 4.29 1.69
C PHE A 94 -9.24 4.91 0.33
N VAL A 95 -8.55 6.05 0.34
CA VAL A 95 -8.00 6.67 -0.86
C VAL A 95 -6.48 6.61 -0.79
N PHE A 96 -5.86 6.11 -1.86
CA PHE A 96 -4.41 6.01 -1.99
C PHE A 96 -3.85 7.32 -2.56
N LEU A 97 -3.05 8.03 -1.77
CA LEU A 97 -2.43 9.29 -2.17
C LEU A 97 -0.92 9.13 -2.32
N VAL A 98 -0.43 9.47 -3.51
CA VAL A 98 1.01 9.55 -3.81
C VAL A 98 1.47 11.00 -3.73
N ASN A 99 2.59 11.26 -3.03
CA ASN A 99 3.32 12.53 -3.13
C ASN A 99 4.09 12.58 -4.44
N GLN A 100 3.54 13.24 -5.44
CA GLN A 100 4.15 13.29 -6.76
C GLN A 100 5.47 14.09 -6.75
N GLU A 101 5.60 15.12 -5.91
CA GLU A 101 6.83 15.91 -5.79
C GLU A 101 7.97 15.05 -5.23
N LEU A 102 7.73 14.33 -4.13
CA LEU A 102 8.73 13.45 -3.52
C LEU A 102 9.15 12.32 -4.48
N ILE A 103 8.18 11.70 -5.16
CA ILE A 103 8.50 10.64 -6.14
C ILE A 103 9.31 11.21 -7.31
N SER A 104 9.03 12.43 -7.74
CA SER A 104 9.80 13.10 -8.78
C SER A 104 11.23 13.38 -8.33
N ALA A 105 11.42 13.85 -7.10
CA ALA A 105 12.74 14.06 -6.50
C ALA A 105 13.56 12.75 -6.39
N ILE A 106 12.95 11.67 -5.87
CA ILE A 106 13.58 10.35 -5.78
C ILE A 106 13.97 9.83 -7.17
N ARG A 107 13.12 10.00 -8.18
CA ARG A 107 13.43 9.60 -9.56
C ARG A 107 14.61 10.39 -10.11
N GLN A 108 14.68 11.69 -9.86
CA GLN A 108 15.80 12.53 -10.31
C GLN A 108 17.13 12.13 -9.64
N GLU A 109 17.11 11.78 -8.35
CA GLU A 109 18.29 11.28 -7.65
C GLU A 109 18.74 9.90 -8.18
N ALA A 110 17.80 8.98 -8.41
CA ALA A 110 18.12 7.65 -8.96
C ALA A 110 18.75 7.71 -10.37
N VAL A 111 18.36 8.69 -11.19
CA VAL A 111 18.94 8.89 -12.53
C VAL A 111 20.39 9.38 -12.47
N LYS A 112 20.75 10.20 -11.46
CA LYS A 112 22.13 10.69 -11.30
C LYS A 112 23.12 9.58 -10.94
N VAL A 113 22.65 8.51 -10.30
CA VAL A 113 23.50 7.37 -9.86
C VAL A 113 23.76 6.38 -11.00
N ASN A 114 22.99 6.42 -12.09
CA ASN A 114 23.04 5.42 -13.16
C ASN A 114 23.74 5.89 -14.44
N ILE A 115 24.66 6.86 -14.34
CA ILE A 115 25.52 7.29 -15.47
C ILE A 115 26.74 6.36 -15.50
N PRO A 116 26.91 5.50 -16.53
CA PRO A 116 28.20 4.86 -16.77
C PRO A 116 29.17 5.94 -17.27
N VAL A 117 30.31 6.07 -16.58
CA VAL A 117 31.50 6.75 -17.13
C VAL A 117 32.03 5.99 -18.33
#